data_AF-S1N6E4-F1
#
_entry.id   AF-S1N6E4-F1
#
_cell.length_a   1.000
_cell.length_b   1.000
_cell.length_c   1.000
_cell.angle_alpha   90.00
_cell.angle_beta   90.00
_cell.angle_gamma   90.00
#
_symmetry.space_group_name_H-M   'P 1'
#
loop_
_entity.id
_entity.type
_entity.pdbx_description
1 polymer ?
#
loop_
_entity_poly.entity_id
_entity_poly.type
_entity_poly.pdbx_seq_one_letter_code
_entity_poly.pdbx_strand_id
1 'polypeptide(L)'
;MPEQTPNVEVTTKEVVHFSAEHKAEAFDKPAIPSLEVSFETHYDETKVRDHQKILTLIEAAELELRDLKLRKEIMEADFSTLTQLFHAYLVEEQAISTLAKQTLVEYLSYEFLRPLAHQGLNKGNNFNLWSAKHFQVLHHLDEKNRIIFEIQMNGLDQRVVPEFIPLIAFDLEHTTVEIFDHQIAVFIRLWYEEGVYSRNQLALFNHDLNQLLNYARQLGFEVERSLLDNTYQLDTHFTSQNPVNTKIIDQLFIDTMEEDSYDFNLLADRQYQVLLDHQQEVQIQLDEHDIAQLAIKTATQRRSILDFLTSYPFLVPLLIGAK
;
A
#
# COMPACT_ATOMS: atom_id res chain seq x y z
N MET A 1 8.83 10.67 44.80
CA MET A 1 9.35 9.32 44.53
C MET A 1 10.79 9.49 44.04
N PRO A 2 11.79 8.89 44.70
CA PRO A 2 13.19 9.10 44.36
C PRO A 2 13.65 8.21 43.19
N GLU A 3 14.59 8.76 42.41
CA GLU A 3 15.25 8.18 41.24
C GLU A 3 16.07 6.93 41.62
N GLN A 4 15.99 5.88 40.79
CA GLN A 4 16.87 4.71 40.86
C GLN A 4 17.93 4.81 39.75
N THR A 5 19.19 5.02 40.14
CA THR A 5 20.36 4.80 39.28
C THR A 5 20.71 3.31 39.23
N PRO A 6 21.00 2.71 38.07
CA PRO A 6 21.43 1.32 37.97
C PRO A 6 22.88 1.14 38.41
N ASN A 7 23.10 0.12 39.24
CA ASN A 7 24.39 -0.29 39.77
C ASN A 7 25.10 -1.18 38.72
N VAL A 8 26.26 -0.76 38.23
CA VAL A 8 27.09 -1.55 37.29
C VAL A 8 28.16 -2.29 38.09
N GLU A 9 28.00 -3.61 38.22
CA GLU A 9 29.03 -4.48 38.80
C GLU A 9 30.16 -4.72 37.78
N VAL A 10 31.33 -4.16 38.05
CA VAL A 10 32.55 -4.43 37.29
C VAL A 10 33.24 -5.65 37.89
N THR A 11 33.22 -6.78 37.17
CA THR A 11 33.97 -7.98 37.56
C THR A 11 35.42 -7.86 37.07
N THR A 12 36.35 -7.55 37.97
CA THR A 12 37.79 -7.63 37.71
C THR A 12 38.22 -9.08 37.51
N LYS A 13 38.75 -9.41 36.32
CA LYS A 13 39.39 -10.71 36.07
C LYS A 13 40.73 -10.80 36.81
N GLU A 14 40.95 -11.91 37.51
CA GLU A 14 42.20 -12.24 38.19
C GLU A 14 43.37 -12.32 37.18
N VAL A 15 44.45 -11.64 37.52
CA VAL A 15 45.74 -11.75 36.81
C VAL A 15 46.49 -12.93 37.43
N VAL A 16 46.75 -13.97 36.62
CA VAL A 16 47.55 -15.11 37.05
C VAL A 16 49.01 -14.66 37.17
N HIS A 17 49.51 -14.57 38.40
CA HIS A 17 50.93 -14.40 38.69
C HIS A 17 51.62 -15.77 38.59
N PHE A 18 52.54 -15.93 37.63
CA PHE A 18 53.47 -17.06 37.62
C PHE A 18 54.67 -16.74 38.52
N SER A 19 54.77 -17.45 39.66
CA SER A 19 55.92 -17.42 40.56
C SER A 19 57.10 -18.15 39.92
N ALA A 20 58.22 -17.45 39.72
CA ALA A 20 59.46 -18.03 39.23
C ALA A 20 60.36 -18.48 40.39
N GLU A 21 60.25 -19.75 40.78
CA GLU A 21 61.29 -20.43 41.56
C GLU A 21 61.50 -21.84 41.03
N HIS A 22 62.38 -22.02 40.03
CA HIS A 22 62.95 -23.33 39.70
C HIS A 22 64.48 -23.23 39.70
N LYS A 23 65.12 -24.08 40.52
CA LYS A 23 66.56 -24.26 40.63
C LYS A 23 67.13 -24.84 39.34
N ALA A 24 68.32 -24.37 38.96
CA ALA A 24 69.06 -24.87 37.80
C ALA A 24 69.64 -26.26 38.08
N GLU A 25 69.16 -27.26 37.34
CA GLU A 25 69.87 -28.53 37.14
C GLU A 25 70.49 -28.53 35.74
N ALA A 26 71.79 -28.80 35.68
CA ALA A 26 72.56 -28.86 34.45
C ALA A 26 72.22 -30.16 33.70
N PHE A 27 71.50 -30.04 32.58
CA PHE A 27 71.32 -31.12 31.62
C PHE A 27 72.16 -30.86 30.36
N ASP A 28 72.89 -31.92 29.99
CA ASP A 28 73.76 -32.01 28.83
C ASP A 28 72.95 -31.84 27.53
N LYS A 29 73.43 -31.00 26.60
CA LYS A 29 72.70 -30.64 25.37
C LYS A 29 72.88 -31.71 24.29
N PRO A 30 71.83 -32.41 23.81
CA PRO A 30 71.88 -32.97 22.47
C PRO A 30 71.67 -31.83 21.46
N ALA A 31 72.47 -31.83 20.39
CA ALA A 31 72.36 -30.87 19.30
C ALA A 31 71.00 -31.01 18.60
N ILE A 32 70.13 -30.01 18.79
CA ILE A 32 68.91 -29.84 18.00
C ILE A 32 69.33 -29.14 16.70
N PRO A 33 68.96 -29.64 15.51
CA PRO A 33 69.22 -28.93 14.26
C PRO A 33 68.55 -27.56 14.35
N SER A 34 69.27 -26.49 14.02
CA SER A 34 68.72 -25.15 13.90
C SER A 34 67.70 -25.12 12.76
N LEU A 35 66.45 -25.46 13.08
CA LEU A 35 65.31 -24.97 12.32
C LEU A 35 65.23 -23.48 12.65
N GLU A 36 65.82 -22.65 11.80
CA GLU A 36 65.42 -21.25 11.68
C GLU A 36 63.98 -21.22 11.14
N VAL A 37 63.00 -21.57 11.98
CA VAL A 37 61.63 -21.08 11.80
C VAL A 37 61.69 -19.65 12.31
N SER A 38 61.67 -18.71 11.36
CA SER A 38 61.50 -17.29 11.66
C SER A 38 60.34 -17.10 12.64
N PHE A 39 60.66 -16.74 13.89
CA PHE A 39 59.67 -16.41 14.91
C PHE A 39 58.93 -15.10 14.57
N GLU A 40 59.46 -14.31 13.64
CA GLU A 40 58.89 -13.08 13.07
C GLU A 40 57.81 -13.32 12.01
N THR A 41 57.41 -14.56 11.70
CA THR A 41 56.44 -14.79 10.61
C THR A 41 55.03 -15.09 11.08
N HIS A 42 54.81 -15.89 12.13
CA HIS A 42 53.45 -16.34 12.46
C HIS A 42 52.66 -15.36 13.36
N TYR A 43 53.31 -14.77 14.36
CA TYR A 43 52.66 -13.84 15.28
C TYR A 43 52.26 -12.54 14.56
N ASP A 44 53.14 -11.99 13.72
CA ASP A 44 52.86 -10.78 12.97
C ASP A 44 51.78 -10.98 11.90
N GLU A 45 51.78 -12.12 11.20
CA GLU A 45 50.67 -12.49 10.31
C GLU A 45 49.34 -12.63 11.05
N THR A 46 49.35 -13.22 12.25
CA THR A 46 48.15 -13.37 13.08
C THR A 46 47.65 -12.02 13.57
N LYS A 47 48.55 -11.13 14.01
CA LYS A 47 48.24 -9.76 14.41
C LYS A 47 47.65 -8.93 13.26
N VAL A 48 48.19 -9.05 12.05
CA VAL A 48 47.64 -8.40 10.85
C VAL A 48 46.24 -8.93 10.54
N ARG A 49 46.04 -10.25 10.60
CA ARG A 49 44.74 -10.89 10.40
C ARG A 49 43.72 -10.44 11.44
N ASP A 50 44.09 -10.40 12.72
CA ASP A 50 43.22 -9.98 13.81
C ASP A 50 42.88 -8.48 13.70
N HIS A 51 43.85 -7.65 13.33
CA HIS A 51 43.61 -6.23 13.05
C HIS A 51 42.61 -6.03 11.90
N GLN A 52 42.79 -6.73 10.77
CA GLN A 52 41.84 -6.70 9.66
C GLN A 52 40.45 -7.18 10.09
N LYS A 53 40.38 -8.25 10.89
CA LYS A 53 39.12 -8.76 11.43
C LYS A 53 38.43 -7.70 12.31
N ILE A 54 39.16 -7.03 13.20
CA ILE A 54 38.61 -5.95 14.02
C ILE A 54 38.09 -4.81 13.13
N LEU A 55 38.85 -4.39 12.11
CA LEU A 55 38.40 -3.35 11.18
C LEU A 55 37.09 -3.75 10.47
N THR A 56 36.96 -4.99 10.01
CA THR A 56 35.70 -5.47 9.40
C THR A 56 34.52 -5.49 10.37
N LEU A 57 34.78 -5.80 11.65
CA LEU A 57 33.74 -5.76 12.70
C LEU A 57 33.31 -4.32 13.01
N ILE A 58 34.25 -3.38 13.02
CA ILE A 58 33.96 -1.95 13.19
C ILE A 58 33.12 -1.44 12.02
N GLU A 59 33.52 -1.74 10.78
CA GLU A 59 32.77 -1.34 9.58
C GLU A 59 31.34 -1.89 9.59
N ALA A 60 31.16 -3.17 9.95
CA ALA A 60 29.84 -3.76 10.09
C ALA A 60 28.99 -3.07 11.18
N ALA A 61 29.58 -2.78 12.35
CA ALA A 61 28.90 -2.09 13.44
C ALA A 61 28.54 -0.63 13.07
N GLU A 62 29.39 0.06 12.31
CA GLU A 62 29.10 1.40 11.82
C GLU A 62 27.93 1.41 10.82
N LEU A 63 27.86 0.43 9.93
CA LEU A 63 26.73 0.27 9.00
C LEU A 63 25.42 0.00 9.76
N GLU A 64 25.44 -0.90 10.75
CA GLU A 64 24.28 -1.19 11.59
C GLU A 64 23.84 0.05 12.39
N LEU A 65 24.79 0.80 12.95
CA LEU A 65 24.47 2.03 13.68
C LEU A 65 23.87 3.10 12.78
N ARG A 66 24.35 3.24 11.53
CA ARG A 66 23.78 4.17 10.54
C ARG A 66 22.34 3.77 10.20
N ASP A 67 22.09 2.48 10.00
CA ASP A 67 20.75 1.95 9.75
C ASP A 67 19.78 2.20 10.92
N LEU A 68 20.22 1.98 12.16
CA LEU A 68 19.42 2.25 13.36
C LEU A 68 19.09 3.74 13.50
N LYS A 69 20.05 4.62 13.19
CA LYS A 69 19.83 6.08 13.19
C LYS A 69 18.80 6.49 12.15
N LEU A 70 18.90 5.95 10.92
CA LEU A 70 17.93 6.23 9.86
C LEU A 70 16.53 5.75 10.23
N ARG A 71 16.40 4.52 10.76
CA ARG A 71 15.09 4.01 11.21
C ARG A 71 14.50 4.85 12.34
N LYS A 72 15.33 5.29 13.29
CA LYS A 72 14.90 6.23 14.33
C LYS A 72 14.39 7.54 13.71
N GLU A 73 15.12 8.12 12.77
CA GLU A 73 14.73 9.34 12.07
C GLU A 73 13.40 9.18 11.34
N ILE A 74 13.19 8.07 10.63
CA ILE A 74 11.91 7.73 9.99
C ILE A 74 10.77 7.69 11.00
N MET A 75 10.98 7.10 12.19
CA MET A 75 9.94 6.98 13.21
C MET A 75 9.55 8.32 13.86
N GLU A 76 10.48 9.27 13.89
CA GLU A 76 10.29 10.60 14.50
C GLU A 76 9.89 11.67 13.45
N ALA A 77 10.01 11.34 12.16
CA ALA A 77 9.78 12.23 11.04
C ALA A 77 8.31 12.61 10.86
N ASP A 78 8.08 13.84 10.43
CA ASP A 78 6.80 14.26 9.86
C ASP A 78 6.70 13.88 8.38
N PHE A 79 5.53 14.10 7.77
CA PHE A 79 5.32 13.75 6.36
C PHE A 79 6.34 14.40 5.42
N SER A 80 6.67 15.68 5.62
CA SER A 80 7.65 16.38 4.79
C SER A 80 9.03 15.74 4.86
N THR A 81 9.46 15.37 6.07
CA THR A 81 10.75 14.71 6.28
C THR A 81 10.75 13.31 5.67
N LEU A 82 9.65 12.55 5.81
CA LEU A 82 9.51 11.25 5.15
C LEU A 82 9.59 11.35 3.63
N THR A 83 8.97 12.36 3.01
CA THR A 83 9.07 12.59 1.56
C THR A 83 10.51 12.95 1.13
N GLN A 84 11.24 13.72 1.93
CA GLN A 84 12.65 14.03 1.66
C GLN A 84 13.53 12.77 1.72
N LEU A 85 13.35 11.95 2.76
CA LEU A 85 14.05 10.68 2.89
C LEU A 85 13.70 9.73 1.74
N PHE A 86 12.44 9.72 1.30
CA PHE A 86 12.00 8.96 0.14
C PHE A 86 12.77 9.38 -1.12
N HIS A 87 12.83 10.68 -1.40
CA HIS A 87 13.55 11.18 -2.57
C HIS A 87 15.04 10.81 -2.51
N ALA A 88 15.69 11.06 -1.38
CA ALA A 88 17.11 10.78 -1.19
C ALA A 88 17.45 9.28 -1.38
N TYR A 89 16.66 8.37 -0.82
CA TYR A 89 17.02 6.94 -0.82
C TYR A 89 16.43 6.14 -1.98
N LEU A 90 15.25 6.49 -2.49
CA LEU A 90 14.52 5.68 -3.46
C LEU A 90 14.51 6.31 -4.86
N VAL A 91 14.61 7.64 -4.98
CA VAL A 91 14.69 8.32 -6.28
C VAL A 91 16.14 8.56 -6.70
N GLU A 92 16.97 9.08 -5.80
CA GLU A 92 18.42 9.27 -6.06
C GLU A 92 19.25 7.98 -5.88
N GLU A 93 18.60 6.84 -5.60
CA GLU A 93 19.20 5.52 -5.45
C GLU A 93 20.36 5.46 -4.41
N GLN A 94 20.29 6.27 -3.35
CA GLN A 94 21.28 6.18 -2.27
C GLN A 94 21.17 4.83 -1.53
N ALA A 95 22.32 4.31 -1.09
CA ALA A 95 22.36 3.03 -0.40
C ALA A 95 21.55 3.06 0.91
N ILE A 96 20.55 2.20 0.99
CA ILE A 96 19.66 2.02 2.15
C ILE A 96 19.51 0.52 2.43
N SER A 97 19.40 0.14 3.70
CA SER A 97 19.11 -1.25 4.05
C SER A 97 17.68 -1.63 3.64
N THR A 98 17.44 -2.91 3.38
CA THR A 98 16.08 -3.42 3.08
C THR A 98 15.10 -3.10 4.21
N LEU A 99 15.53 -3.17 5.47
CA LEU A 99 14.67 -2.91 6.62
C LEU A 99 14.34 -1.43 6.78
N ALA A 100 15.31 -0.54 6.56
CA ALA A 100 15.07 0.91 6.54
C ALA A 100 14.16 1.31 5.38
N LYS A 101 14.34 0.72 4.18
CA LYS A 101 13.43 0.92 3.04
C LYS A 101 12.01 0.48 3.38
N GLN A 102 11.83 -0.71 3.96
CA GLN A 102 10.51 -1.18 4.39
C GLN A 102 9.87 -0.27 5.46
N THR A 103 10.67 0.19 6.43
CA THR A 103 10.19 1.11 7.49
C THR A 103 9.76 2.44 6.89
N LEU A 104 10.52 3.00 5.94
CA LEU A 104 10.18 4.25 5.27
C LEU A 104 8.85 4.14 4.52
N VAL A 105 8.68 3.09 3.72
CA VAL A 105 7.45 2.85 2.95
C VAL A 105 6.26 2.58 3.88
N GLU A 106 6.46 1.87 4.98
CA GLU A 106 5.42 1.64 5.99
C GLU A 106 4.91 2.96 6.58
N TYR A 107 5.83 3.84 7.03
CA TYR A 107 5.48 5.12 7.66
C TYR A 107 4.83 6.10 6.67
N LEU A 108 5.30 6.14 5.42
CA LEU A 108 4.61 6.88 4.36
C LEU A 108 3.21 6.35 4.11
N SER A 109 3.04 5.03 4.05
CA SER A 109 1.74 4.39 3.87
C SER A 109 0.80 4.69 5.03
N TYR A 110 1.32 4.71 6.26
CA TYR A 110 0.57 5.14 7.44
C TYR A 110 0.11 6.60 7.33
N GLU A 111 0.99 7.52 6.91
CA GLU A 111 0.60 8.92 6.73
C GLU A 111 -0.50 9.07 5.69
N PHE A 112 -0.44 8.36 4.55
CA PHE A 112 -1.55 8.38 3.58
C PHE A 112 -2.86 7.82 4.15
N LEU A 113 -2.79 6.80 5.02
CA LEU A 113 -3.95 6.16 5.65
C LEU A 113 -4.43 6.86 6.93
N ARG A 114 -3.74 7.91 7.38
CA ARG A 114 -3.99 8.60 8.65
C ARG A 114 -5.44 9.04 8.90
N PRO A 115 -6.24 9.47 7.90
CA PRO A 115 -7.66 9.77 8.12
C PRO A 115 -8.46 8.62 8.74
N LEU A 116 -8.05 7.38 8.47
CA LEU A 116 -8.71 6.17 8.97
C LEU A 116 -8.28 5.79 10.39
N ALA A 117 -7.28 6.48 10.97
CA ALA A 117 -6.80 6.20 12.33
C ALA A 117 -7.91 6.31 13.38
N HIS A 118 -8.75 7.34 13.28
CA HIS A 118 -9.91 7.51 14.17
C HIS A 118 -10.99 6.43 14.00
N GLN A 119 -10.95 5.69 12.89
CA GLN A 119 -11.91 4.64 12.56
C GLN A 119 -11.38 3.23 12.86
N GLY A 120 -10.19 3.10 13.47
CA GLY A 120 -9.62 1.81 13.85
C GLY A 120 -8.60 1.25 12.86
N LEU A 121 -7.75 2.11 12.30
CA LEU A 121 -6.58 1.67 11.54
C LEU A 121 -5.62 0.90 12.45
N ASN A 122 -5.34 -0.36 12.12
CA ASN A 122 -4.44 -1.22 12.86
C ASN A 122 -3.37 -1.80 11.92
N LYS A 123 -2.15 -1.94 12.43
CA LYS A 123 -1.09 -2.65 11.70
C LYS A 123 -1.41 -4.15 11.66
N GLY A 124 -1.30 -4.74 10.47
CA GLY A 124 -1.44 -6.18 10.27
C GLY A 124 -0.22 -6.95 10.76
N ASN A 125 -0.23 -8.27 10.54
CA ASN A 125 0.88 -9.15 10.96
C ASN A 125 2.16 -8.96 10.15
N ASN A 126 2.05 -8.32 8.97
CA ASN A 126 3.16 -8.07 8.07
C ASN A 126 3.44 -6.56 8.01
N PHE A 127 4.70 -6.19 7.72
CA PHE A 127 5.11 -4.78 7.56
C PHE A 127 4.29 -4.03 6.51
N ASN A 128 3.81 -4.76 5.49
CA ASN A 128 3.12 -4.19 4.34
C ASN A 128 1.59 -4.21 4.43
N LEU A 129 1.00 -4.58 5.57
CA LEU A 129 -0.45 -4.73 5.71
C LEU A 129 -1.01 -3.78 6.76
N TRP A 130 -2.01 -3.00 6.36
CA TRP A 130 -2.85 -2.19 7.25
C TRP A 130 -4.28 -2.69 7.21
N SER A 131 -4.96 -2.70 8.35
CA SER A 131 -6.36 -3.08 8.48
C SER A 131 -7.18 -1.89 8.94
N ALA A 132 -8.07 -1.42 8.09
CA ALA A 132 -9.08 -0.43 8.42
C ALA A 132 -10.42 -1.12 8.73
N LYS A 133 -11.41 -0.32 9.15
CA LYS A 133 -12.72 -0.85 9.55
C LYS A 133 -13.45 -1.61 8.45
N HIS A 134 -13.41 -1.12 7.21
CA HIS A 134 -14.19 -1.65 6.10
C HIS A 134 -13.34 -2.44 5.07
N PHE A 135 -12.01 -2.33 5.12
CA PHE A 135 -11.10 -2.99 4.18
C PHE A 135 -9.69 -3.10 4.76
N GLN A 136 -8.88 -3.94 4.14
CA GLN A 136 -7.44 -4.05 4.36
C GLN A 136 -6.68 -3.41 3.19
N VAL A 137 -5.50 -2.88 3.48
CA VAL A 137 -4.60 -2.26 2.52
C VAL A 137 -3.26 -2.99 2.56
N LEU A 138 -2.96 -3.69 1.47
CA LEU A 138 -1.62 -4.20 1.20
C LEU A 138 -0.86 -3.12 0.43
N HIS A 139 0.29 -2.68 0.92
CA HIS A 139 1.09 -1.64 0.28
C HIS A 139 2.44 -2.15 -0.21
N HIS A 140 2.89 -1.69 -1.36
CA HIS A 140 4.21 -2.04 -1.88
C HIS A 140 4.72 -0.97 -2.85
N LEU A 141 6.00 -1.06 -3.23
CA LEU A 141 6.58 -0.22 -4.28
C LEU A 141 6.49 -0.95 -5.61
N ASP A 142 6.08 -0.24 -6.67
CA ASP A 142 6.21 -0.74 -8.04
C ASP A 142 7.63 -0.50 -8.61
N GLU A 143 7.82 -0.87 -9.88
CA GLU A 143 9.10 -0.70 -10.60
C GLU A 143 9.53 0.77 -10.76
N LYS A 144 8.61 1.72 -10.60
CA LYS A 144 8.85 3.18 -10.68
C LYS A 144 8.94 3.82 -9.29
N ASN A 145 9.04 3.01 -8.23
CA ASN A 145 8.98 3.46 -6.84
C ASN A 145 7.68 4.22 -6.50
N ARG A 146 6.54 3.93 -7.14
CA ARG A 146 5.24 4.43 -6.68
C ARG A 146 4.72 3.54 -5.57
N ILE A 147 4.12 4.12 -4.54
CA ILE A 147 3.49 3.35 -3.46
C ILE A 147 2.11 2.91 -3.94
N ILE A 148 1.95 1.61 -4.17
CA ILE A 148 0.70 0.98 -4.60
C ILE A 148 -0.08 0.51 -3.39
N PHE A 149 -1.35 0.88 -3.32
CA PHE A 149 -2.32 0.32 -2.39
C PHE A 149 -3.21 -0.69 -3.11
N GLU A 150 -3.12 -1.94 -2.69
CA GLU A 150 -4.09 -2.97 -3.02
C GLU A 150 -5.09 -3.12 -1.89
N ILE A 151 -6.36 -3.24 -2.25
CA ILE A 151 -7.47 -3.20 -1.32
C ILE A 151 -8.20 -4.53 -1.33
N GLN A 152 -8.51 -5.02 -0.13
CA GLN A 152 -9.35 -6.19 0.07
C GLN A 152 -10.46 -5.84 1.06
N MET A 153 -11.71 -6.01 0.64
CA MET A 153 -12.88 -5.88 1.52
C MET A 153 -13.26 -7.25 2.09
N ASN A 154 -13.80 -7.27 3.30
CA ASN A 154 -14.34 -8.51 3.87
C ASN A 154 -15.62 -8.90 3.11
N GLY A 155 -15.67 -10.12 2.58
CA GLY A 155 -16.88 -10.69 1.99
C GLY A 155 -18.00 -10.87 3.01
N LEU A 156 -19.24 -10.97 2.53
CA LEU A 156 -20.40 -11.28 3.37
C LEU A 156 -20.30 -12.68 4.00
N ASP A 157 -19.82 -13.65 3.23
CA ASP A 157 -19.46 -14.98 3.71
C ASP A 157 -17.97 -15.03 4.04
N GLN A 158 -17.63 -15.30 5.30
CA GLN A 158 -16.25 -15.43 5.77
C GLN A 158 -15.47 -16.58 5.11
N ARG A 159 -16.15 -17.47 4.39
CA ARG A 159 -15.53 -18.55 3.61
C ARG A 159 -14.98 -18.06 2.27
N VAL A 160 -15.51 -16.96 1.75
CA VAL A 160 -15.06 -16.36 0.49
C VAL A 160 -14.19 -15.17 0.85
N VAL A 161 -12.89 -15.32 0.68
CA VAL A 161 -11.91 -14.25 0.87
C VAL A 161 -11.55 -13.72 -0.51
N PRO A 162 -12.00 -12.50 -0.87
CA PRO A 162 -11.66 -11.89 -2.15
C PRO A 162 -10.16 -11.63 -2.25
N GLU A 163 -9.61 -11.55 -3.46
CA GLU A 163 -8.21 -11.18 -3.64
C GLU A 163 -7.98 -9.68 -3.35
N PHE A 164 -6.72 -9.31 -3.10
CA PHE A 164 -6.32 -7.91 -3.05
C PHE A 164 -6.36 -7.31 -4.46
N ILE A 165 -6.99 -6.15 -4.60
CA ILE A 165 -7.17 -5.47 -5.88
C ILE A 165 -6.33 -4.19 -5.87
N PRO A 166 -5.31 -4.04 -6.74
CA PRO A 166 -4.56 -2.79 -6.83
C PRO A 166 -5.50 -1.66 -7.21
N LEU A 167 -5.47 -0.53 -6.50
CA LEU A 167 -6.44 0.53 -6.75
C LEU A 167 -5.86 1.94 -6.81
N ILE A 168 -4.87 2.24 -5.97
CA ILE A 168 -4.32 3.59 -5.85
C ILE A 168 -2.81 3.52 -5.97
N ALA A 169 -2.21 4.42 -6.74
CA ALA A 169 -0.77 4.62 -6.79
C ALA A 169 -0.43 6.04 -6.37
N PHE A 170 0.45 6.17 -5.36
CA PHE A 170 1.01 7.43 -4.93
C PHE A 170 2.40 7.61 -5.55
N ASP A 171 2.54 8.65 -6.36
CA ASP A 171 3.83 9.06 -6.94
C ASP A 171 4.39 10.23 -6.13
N LEU A 172 5.39 9.94 -5.31
CA LEU A 172 6.03 10.95 -4.46
C LEU A 172 7.01 11.84 -5.23
N GLU A 173 7.47 11.42 -6.41
CA GLU A 173 8.38 12.20 -7.25
C GLU A 173 7.62 13.31 -7.98
N HIS A 174 6.47 12.96 -8.57
CA HIS A 174 5.61 13.89 -9.31
C HIS A 174 4.51 14.50 -8.44
N THR A 175 4.36 14.07 -7.19
CA THR A 175 3.29 14.48 -6.26
C THR A 175 1.89 14.27 -6.83
N THR A 176 1.67 13.10 -7.46
CA THR A 176 0.38 12.73 -8.05
C THR A 176 -0.21 11.47 -7.43
N VAL A 177 -1.53 11.32 -7.54
CA VAL A 177 -2.25 10.11 -7.16
C VAL A 177 -3.04 9.61 -8.37
N GLU A 178 -2.68 8.43 -8.85
CA GLU A 178 -3.39 7.71 -9.91
C GLU A 178 -4.36 6.71 -9.26
N ILE A 179 -5.55 6.58 -9.87
CA ILE A 179 -6.56 5.60 -9.47
C ILE A 179 -6.78 4.65 -10.65
N PHE A 180 -6.69 3.36 -10.38
CA PHE A 180 -6.81 2.32 -11.40
C PHE A 180 -8.27 2.04 -11.73
N ASP A 181 -8.89 2.94 -12.52
CA ASP A 181 -10.32 2.88 -12.87
C ASP A 181 -10.77 1.55 -13.50
N HIS A 182 -9.88 0.88 -14.24
CA HIS A 182 -10.15 -0.44 -14.83
C HIS A 182 -10.47 -1.52 -13.77
N GLN A 183 -10.04 -1.34 -12.52
CA GLN A 183 -10.26 -2.28 -11.43
C GLN A 183 -11.64 -2.14 -10.78
N ILE A 184 -12.34 -1.03 -11.03
CA ILE A 184 -13.68 -0.78 -10.47
C ILE A 184 -14.69 -1.83 -10.95
N ALA A 185 -14.53 -2.31 -12.18
CA ALA A 185 -15.35 -3.39 -12.73
C ALA A 185 -15.29 -4.66 -11.86
N VAL A 186 -14.16 -4.93 -11.20
CA VAL A 186 -14.00 -6.08 -10.28
C VAL A 186 -14.88 -5.90 -9.05
N PHE A 187 -14.88 -4.71 -8.44
CA PHE A 187 -15.74 -4.41 -7.28
C PHE A 187 -17.23 -4.49 -7.63
N ILE A 188 -17.62 -3.99 -8.80
CA ILE A 188 -18.99 -4.06 -9.30
C ILE A 188 -19.42 -5.52 -9.52
N ARG A 189 -18.55 -6.35 -10.13
CA ARG A 189 -18.80 -7.77 -10.35
C ARG A 189 -18.97 -8.53 -9.03
N LEU A 190 -18.06 -8.32 -8.08
CA LEU A 190 -18.10 -8.95 -6.76
C LEU A 190 -19.37 -8.59 -5.98
N TRP A 191 -19.90 -7.37 -6.15
CA TRP A 191 -21.16 -6.97 -5.55
C TRP A 191 -22.38 -7.53 -6.29
N TYR A 192 -22.48 -7.31 -7.59
CA TYR A 192 -23.72 -7.52 -8.34
C TYR A 192 -23.88 -8.95 -8.87
N GLU A 193 -22.82 -9.54 -9.42
CA GLU A 193 -22.89 -10.88 -10.02
C GLU A 193 -22.61 -11.99 -9.03
N GLU A 194 -21.62 -11.79 -8.16
CA GLU A 194 -21.12 -12.82 -7.26
C GLU A 194 -21.75 -12.72 -5.86
N GLY A 195 -22.38 -11.59 -5.53
CA GLY A 195 -23.03 -11.36 -4.23
C GLY A 195 -22.07 -11.43 -3.05
N VAL A 196 -20.77 -11.24 -3.29
CA VAL A 196 -19.69 -11.28 -2.29
C VAL A 196 -19.74 -10.04 -1.39
N TYR A 197 -20.07 -8.89 -1.97
CA TYR A 197 -20.24 -7.63 -1.25
C TYR A 197 -21.71 -7.23 -1.20
N SER A 198 -22.06 -6.46 -0.17
CA SER A 198 -23.34 -5.75 -0.10
C SER A 198 -23.22 -4.31 -0.61
N ARG A 199 -24.35 -3.73 -1.01
CA ARG A 199 -24.47 -2.30 -1.34
C ARG A 199 -23.91 -1.40 -0.24
N ASN A 200 -24.23 -1.69 1.02
CA ASN A 200 -23.77 -0.90 2.17
C ASN A 200 -22.26 -0.97 2.35
N GLN A 201 -21.64 -2.13 2.13
CA GLN A 201 -20.18 -2.26 2.20
C GLN A 201 -19.49 -1.43 1.13
N LEU A 202 -19.98 -1.45 -0.12
CA LEU A 202 -19.42 -0.62 -1.19
C LEU A 202 -19.58 0.88 -0.91
N ALA A 203 -20.73 1.30 -0.38
CA ALA A 203 -20.95 2.71 -0.04
C ALA A 203 -19.98 3.20 1.07
N LEU A 204 -19.79 2.39 2.12
CA LEU A 204 -18.84 2.68 3.21
C LEU A 204 -17.39 2.68 2.70
N PHE A 205 -17.03 1.70 1.87
CA PHE A 205 -15.72 1.66 1.22
C PHE A 205 -15.46 2.91 0.37
N ASN A 206 -16.42 3.30 -0.47
CA ASN A 206 -16.31 4.48 -1.31
C ASN A 206 -16.20 5.77 -0.49
N HIS A 207 -16.91 5.85 0.63
CA HIS A 207 -16.80 6.97 1.56
C HIS A 207 -15.38 7.11 2.12
N ASP A 208 -14.83 6.03 2.68
CA ASP A 208 -13.48 6.01 3.26
C ASP A 208 -12.41 6.29 2.21
N LEU A 209 -12.53 5.72 1.02
CA LEU A 209 -11.61 5.98 -0.09
C LEU A 209 -11.61 7.46 -0.47
N ASN A 210 -12.77 8.09 -0.57
CA ASN A 210 -12.85 9.52 -0.85
C ASN A 210 -12.29 10.38 0.30
N GLN A 211 -12.34 9.92 1.56
CA GLN A 211 -11.61 10.58 2.65
C GLN A 211 -10.10 10.54 2.42
N LEU A 212 -9.56 9.38 1.99
CA LEU A 212 -8.13 9.24 1.68
C LEU A 212 -7.71 10.17 0.52
N LEU A 213 -8.49 10.21 -0.57
CA LEU A 213 -8.19 11.09 -1.71
C LEU A 213 -8.23 12.57 -1.33
N ASN A 214 -9.23 12.98 -0.54
CA ASN A 214 -9.32 14.34 -0.05
C ASN A 214 -8.14 14.71 0.86
N TYR A 215 -7.69 13.77 1.69
CA TYR A 215 -6.53 13.98 2.54
C TYR A 215 -5.22 14.03 1.73
N ALA A 216 -5.06 13.20 0.69
CA ALA A 216 -3.92 13.29 -0.21
C ALA A 216 -3.78 14.68 -0.85
N ARG A 217 -4.91 15.31 -1.24
CA ARG A 217 -4.91 16.71 -1.70
C ARG A 217 -4.46 17.69 -0.60
N GLN A 218 -4.84 17.46 0.65
CA GLN A 218 -4.39 18.28 1.78
C GLN A 218 -2.88 18.14 2.03
N LEU A 219 -2.30 16.97 1.72
CA LEU A 219 -0.86 16.73 1.73
C LEU A 219 -0.12 17.36 0.54
N GLY A 220 -0.85 17.95 -0.42
CA GLY A 220 -0.30 18.63 -1.58
C GLY A 220 -0.25 17.80 -2.86
N PHE A 221 -0.87 16.61 -2.89
CA PHE A 221 -0.91 15.78 -4.09
C PHE A 221 -2.00 16.23 -5.07
N GLU A 222 -1.69 16.13 -6.36
CA GLU A 222 -2.68 16.21 -7.42
C GLU A 222 -3.33 14.84 -7.64
N VAL A 223 -4.61 14.71 -7.29
CA VAL A 223 -5.38 13.47 -7.55
C VAL A 223 -5.91 13.52 -8.97
N GLU A 224 -5.51 12.55 -9.79
CA GLU A 224 -5.99 12.42 -11.16
C GLU A 224 -7.51 12.22 -11.20
N ARG A 225 -8.15 12.77 -12.23
CA ARG A 225 -9.59 12.62 -12.41
C ARG A 225 -9.90 11.15 -12.66
N SER A 226 -10.70 10.56 -11.79
CA SER A 226 -11.04 9.15 -11.81
C SER A 226 -12.53 8.94 -11.62
N LEU A 227 -12.97 7.70 -11.83
CA LEU A 227 -14.35 7.29 -11.57
C LEU A 227 -14.64 7.15 -10.07
N LEU A 228 -13.64 7.03 -9.20
CA LEU A 228 -13.83 6.91 -7.76
C LEU A 228 -13.80 8.24 -7.02
N ASP A 229 -13.27 9.29 -7.64
CA ASP A 229 -13.17 10.62 -7.06
C ASP A 229 -14.50 11.38 -7.10
N ASN A 230 -15.09 11.62 -5.93
CA ASN A 230 -16.34 12.37 -5.79
C ASN A 230 -16.14 13.90 -5.67
N THR A 231 -14.96 14.42 -6.00
CA THR A 231 -14.72 15.87 -6.01
C THR A 231 -15.36 16.55 -7.22
N TYR A 232 -15.50 15.80 -8.31
CA TYR A 232 -16.03 16.28 -9.58
C TYR A 232 -17.39 15.68 -9.90
N GLN A 233 -18.07 16.29 -10.87
CA GLN A 233 -19.23 15.68 -11.49
C GLN A 233 -18.79 14.49 -12.33
N LEU A 234 -19.53 13.39 -12.19
CA LEU A 234 -19.39 12.22 -13.05
C LEU A 234 -19.98 12.56 -14.42
N ASP A 235 -19.12 12.54 -15.43
CA ASP A 235 -19.45 12.63 -16.85
C ASP A 235 -18.53 11.63 -17.56
N THR A 236 -19.08 10.47 -17.86
CA THR A 236 -18.29 9.30 -18.30
C THR A 236 -19.05 8.46 -19.30
N HIS A 237 -18.29 7.73 -20.11
CA HIS A 237 -18.80 6.81 -21.11
C HIS A 237 -18.33 5.40 -20.80
N PHE A 238 -19.26 4.45 -20.81
CA PHE A 238 -18.96 3.03 -20.63
C PHE A 238 -19.44 2.22 -21.83
N THR A 239 -18.76 1.11 -22.06
CA THR A 239 -19.20 0.08 -23.00
C THR A 239 -19.47 -1.18 -22.20
N SER A 240 -20.62 -1.80 -22.42
CA SER A 240 -20.98 -3.03 -21.74
C SER A 240 -19.98 -4.15 -22.04
N GLN A 241 -19.73 -5.01 -21.06
CA GLN A 241 -18.84 -6.16 -21.25
C GLN A 241 -19.49 -7.27 -22.09
N ASN A 242 -20.80 -7.45 -21.94
CA ASN A 242 -21.60 -8.43 -22.68
C ASN A 242 -22.79 -7.76 -23.38
N PRO A 243 -23.42 -8.44 -24.36
CA PRO A 243 -24.65 -7.99 -24.99
C PRO A 243 -25.78 -7.74 -23.98
N VAL A 244 -26.52 -6.67 -24.20
CA VAL A 244 -27.70 -6.28 -23.42
C VAL A 244 -28.94 -6.75 -24.15
N ASN A 245 -29.57 -7.80 -23.63
CA ASN A 245 -30.80 -8.33 -24.24
C ASN A 245 -32.02 -7.45 -23.92
N THR A 246 -33.11 -7.67 -24.66
CA THR A 246 -34.35 -6.90 -24.49
C THR A 246 -34.92 -7.01 -23.08
N LYS A 247 -34.71 -8.12 -22.36
CA LYS A 247 -35.21 -8.28 -20.98
C LYS A 247 -34.58 -7.29 -20.01
N ILE A 248 -33.30 -6.93 -20.21
CA ILE A 248 -32.63 -5.93 -19.38
C ILE A 248 -33.26 -4.56 -19.62
N ILE A 249 -33.53 -4.20 -20.88
CA ILE A 249 -34.19 -2.94 -21.23
C ILE A 249 -35.62 -2.90 -20.71
N ASP A 250 -36.37 -4.00 -20.84
CA ASP A 250 -37.73 -4.13 -20.31
C ASP A 250 -37.75 -3.97 -18.78
N GLN A 251 -36.81 -4.62 -18.08
CA GLN A 251 -36.71 -4.49 -16.61
C GLN A 251 -36.35 -3.06 -16.20
N LEU A 252 -35.43 -2.42 -16.91
CA LEU A 252 -35.08 -1.02 -16.67
C LEU A 252 -36.30 -0.09 -16.84
N PHE A 253 -37.12 -0.32 -17.86
CA PHE A 253 -38.38 0.41 -18.04
C PHE A 253 -39.33 0.19 -16.85
N ILE A 254 -39.46 -1.05 -16.37
CA ILE A 254 -40.29 -1.35 -15.19
C ILE A 254 -39.75 -0.63 -13.95
N ASP A 255 -38.46 -0.76 -13.64
CA ASP A 255 -37.83 -0.19 -12.44
C ASP A 255 -37.89 1.35 -12.43
N THR A 256 -37.79 1.99 -13.60
CA THR A 256 -37.92 3.45 -13.73
C THR A 256 -39.36 3.92 -13.57
N MET A 257 -40.34 3.13 -14.01
CA MET A 257 -41.76 3.45 -13.86
C MET A 257 -42.30 3.24 -12.43
N GLU A 258 -41.61 2.48 -11.59
CA GLU A 258 -41.97 2.30 -10.18
C GLU A 258 -41.68 3.54 -9.31
N GLU A 259 -40.82 4.45 -9.79
CA GLU A 259 -40.39 5.64 -9.07
C GLU A 259 -40.81 6.93 -9.79
N ASP A 260 -41.71 7.70 -9.18
CA ASP A 260 -42.29 8.93 -9.75
C ASP A 260 -41.25 10.01 -10.14
N SER A 261 -40.04 9.92 -9.57
CA SER A 261 -38.95 10.87 -9.81
C SER A 261 -38.07 10.53 -11.01
N TYR A 262 -38.28 9.36 -11.63
CA TYR A 262 -37.54 8.89 -12.80
C TYR A 262 -38.40 8.96 -14.06
N ASP A 263 -37.75 9.01 -15.22
CA ASP A 263 -38.41 8.98 -16.51
C ASP A 263 -37.58 8.15 -17.50
N PHE A 264 -38.26 7.40 -18.37
CA PHE A 264 -37.65 6.53 -19.37
C PHE A 264 -38.17 6.90 -20.76
N ASN A 265 -37.29 7.46 -21.59
CA ASN A 265 -37.61 7.97 -22.90
C ASN A 265 -36.91 7.17 -24.00
N LEU A 266 -37.66 6.74 -25.01
CA LEU A 266 -37.12 6.24 -26.27
C LEU A 266 -36.81 7.44 -27.18
N LEU A 267 -35.53 7.71 -27.44
CA LEU A 267 -35.10 8.85 -28.26
C LEU A 267 -35.13 8.50 -29.75
N ALA A 268 -34.64 7.32 -30.10
CA ALA A 268 -34.62 6.77 -31.45
C ALA A 268 -34.57 5.24 -31.38
N ASP A 269 -34.53 4.59 -32.54
CA ASP A 269 -34.33 3.14 -32.58
C ASP A 269 -33.04 2.76 -31.84
N ARG A 270 -33.15 1.86 -30.86
CA ARG A 270 -32.04 1.38 -30.02
C ARG A 270 -31.31 2.48 -29.22
N GLN A 271 -31.95 3.64 -29.03
CA GLN A 271 -31.43 4.76 -28.23
C GLN A 271 -32.43 5.17 -27.16
N TYR A 272 -32.01 5.10 -25.90
CA TYR A 272 -32.83 5.34 -24.73
C TYR A 272 -32.19 6.40 -23.84
N GLN A 273 -33.02 7.10 -23.08
CA GLN A 273 -32.62 8.05 -22.06
C GLN A 273 -33.37 7.74 -20.78
N VAL A 274 -32.61 7.62 -19.69
CA VAL A 274 -33.13 7.52 -18.34
C VAL A 274 -32.82 8.83 -17.62
N LEU A 275 -33.86 9.56 -17.24
CA LEU A 275 -33.75 10.68 -16.33
C LEU A 275 -34.00 10.18 -14.91
N LEU A 276 -33.08 10.53 -14.02
CA LEU A 276 -33.11 10.15 -12.62
C LEU A 276 -33.41 11.39 -11.77
N ASP A 277 -33.58 11.16 -10.47
CA ASP A 277 -33.70 12.24 -9.49
C ASP A 277 -32.50 13.19 -9.56
N HIS A 278 -32.73 14.45 -9.15
CA HIS A 278 -31.74 15.51 -9.19
C HIS A 278 -31.18 15.80 -10.61
N GLN A 279 -31.98 15.54 -11.65
CA GLN A 279 -31.63 15.79 -13.06
C GLN A 279 -30.40 15.01 -13.55
N GLN A 280 -30.09 13.89 -12.89
CA GLN A 280 -29.04 12.99 -13.37
C GLN A 280 -29.58 12.23 -14.59
N GLU A 281 -28.69 11.89 -15.52
CA GLU A 281 -29.07 11.33 -16.81
C GLU A 281 -28.18 10.16 -17.19
N VAL A 282 -28.80 9.12 -17.76
CA VAL A 282 -28.12 8.00 -18.42
C VAL A 282 -28.63 7.86 -19.83
N GLN A 283 -27.76 8.04 -20.82
CA GLN A 283 -28.05 7.73 -22.21
C GLN A 283 -27.55 6.34 -22.54
N ILE A 284 -28.37 5.57 -23.25
CA ILE A 284 -28.10 4.17 -23.61
C ILE A 284 -28.23 4.06 -25.12
N GLN A 285 -27.17 3.63 -25.80
CA GLN A 285 -27.19 3.33 -27.22
C GLN A 285 -26.74 1.89 -27.44
N LEU A 286 -27.58 1.08 -28.06
CA LEU A 286 -27.22 -0.31 -28.41
C LEU A 286 -26.68 -0.37 -29.84
N ASP A 287 -25.47 -0.91 -30.01
CA ASP A 287 -24.87 -1.13 -31.33
C ASP A 287 -25.50 -2.33 -32.07
N GLU A 288 -25.01 -2.69 -33.26
CA GLU A 288 -25.56 -3.80 -34.04
C GLU A 288 -25.42 -5.19 -33.37
N HIS A 289 -24.54 -5.32 -32.36
CA HIS A 289 -24.28 -6.55 -31.61
C HIS A 289 -24.95 -6.54 -30.23
N ASP A 290 -25.89 -5.63 -30.00
CA ASP A 290 -26.55 -5.39 -28.71
C ASP A 290 -25.57 -4.98 -27.58
N ILE A 291 -24.38 -4.47 -27.90
CA ILE A 291 -23.46 -3.90 -26.92
C ILE A 291 -23.94 -2.49 -26.56
N ALA A 292 -24.08 -2.22 -25.26
CA ALA A 292 -24.57 -0.94 -24.78
C ALA A 292 -23.42 0.06 -24.62
N GLN A 293 -23.58 1.22 -25.21
CA GLN A 293 -22.80 2.42 -24.95
C GLN A 293 -23.60 3.30 -23.98
N LEU A 294 -23.06 3.52 -22.80
CA LEU A 294 -23.69 4.27 -21.72
C LEU A 294 -22.98 5.59 -21.53
N ALA A 295 -23.72 6.70 -21.54
CA ALA A 295 -23.20 7.99 -21.10
C ALA A 295 -23.90 8.38 -19.79
N ILE A 296 -23.13 8.50 -18.70
CA ILE A 296 -23.65 8.83 -17.38
C ILE A 296 -23.26 10.26 -17.05
N LYS A 297 -24.26 11.08 -16.68
CA LYS A 297 -24.07 12.47 -16.27
C LYS A 297 -24.80 12.74 -14.96
N THR A 298 -24.05 13.14 -13.94
CA THR A 298 -24.59 13.42 -12.60
C THR A 298 -25.09 14.86 -12.42
N ALA A 299 -25.21 15.62 -13.52
CA ALA A 299 -25.57 17.03 -13.51
C ALA A 299 -24.75 17.80 -12.47
N THR A 300 -25.36 18.35 -11.41
CA THR A 300 -24.64 19.10 -10.37
C THR A 300 -24.11 18.24 -9.22
N GLN A 301 -24.52 16.98 -9.12
CA GLN A 301 -24.13 16.08 -8.04
C GLN A 301 -22.67 15.64 -8.21
N ARG A 302 -21.92 15.61 -7.11
CA ARG A 302 -20.54 15.11 -7.12
C ARG A 302 -20.54 13.71 -6.55
N ARG A 303 -20.36 12.73 -7.44
CA ARG A 303 -20.49 11.31 -7.11
C ARG A 303 -19.42 10.51 -7.83
N SER A 304 -18.92 9.48 -7.15
CA SER A 304 -18.17 8.44 -7.82
C SER A 304 -19.11 7.49 -8.57
N ILE A 305 -18.56 6.68 -9.48
CA ILE A 305 -19.33 5.63 -10.15
C ILE A 305 -19.89 4.62 -9.15
N LEU A 306 -19.17 4.29 -8.07
CA LEU A 306 -19.66 3.37 -7.05
C LEU A 306 -20.85 3.96 -6.28
N ASP A 307 -20.81 5.24 -5.93
CA ASP A 307 -21.93 5.92 -5.27
C ASP A 307 -23.15 6.03 -6.21
N PHE A 308 -22.91 6.33 -7.49
CA PHE A 308 -23.95 6.36 -8.52
C PHE A 308 -24.61 4.99 -8.67
N LEU A 309 -23.85 3.92 -8.90
CA LEU A 309 -24.40 2.59 -9.14
C LEU A 309 -25.02 1.97 -7.89
N THR A 310 -24.47 2.23 -6.71
CA THR A 310 -25.13 1.82 -5.47
C THR A 310 -26.42 2.59 -5.24
N SER A 311 -26.57 3.83 -5.74
CA SER A 311 -27.85 4.57 -5.71
C SER A 311 -28.88 4.05 -6.71
N TYR A 312 -28.41 3.59 -7.89
CA TYR A 312 -29.25 3.06 -8.96
C TYR A 312 -28.83 1.63 -9.37
N PRO A 313 -29.03 0.61 -8.51
CA PRO A 313 -28.55 -0.75 -8.77
C PRO A 313 -29.13 -1.39 -10.04
N PHE A 314 -30.33 -0.96 -10.45
CA PHE A 314 -30.99 -1.43 -11.66
C PHE A 314 -30.25 -1.07 -12.96
N LEU A 315 -29.29 -0.14 -12.91
CA LEU A 315 -28.43 0.20 -14.05
C LEU A 315 -27.23 -0.73 -14.21
N VAL A 316 -26.85 -1.49 -13.17
CA VAL A 316 -25.67 -2.35 -13.20
C VAL A 316 -25.73 -3.42 -14.30
N PRO A 317 -26.88 -4.08 -14.57
CA PRO A 317 -27.03 -4.98 -15.72
C PRO A 317 -26.61 -4.40 -17.07
N LEU A 318 -26.68 -3.07 -17.26
CA LEU A 318 -26.26 -2.45 -18.51
C LEU A 318 -24.74 -2.43 -18.67
N LEU A 319 -23.99 -2.36 -17.56
CA LEU A 319 -22.53 -2.32 -17.57
C LEU A 319 -21.94 -3.72 -17.79
N ILE A 320 -22.57 -4.73 -17.18
CA ILE A 320 -22.07 -6.10 -17.19
C ILE A 320 -22.70 -6.93 -18.31
N GLY A 321 -23.92 -6.58 -18.73
CA GLY A 321 -24.71 -7.29 -19.75
C GLY A 321 -25.45 -8.52 -19.20
N ALA A 322 -26.12 -9.25 -20.09
CA ALA A 322 -26.79 -10.49 -19.75
C ALA A 322 -25.79 -11.66 -19.66
N LYS A 323 -25.98 -12.56 -18.68
CA LYS A 323 -25.31 -13.86 -18.66
C LYS A 323 -25.84 -14.81 -19.72
#